data_AF-A0AAD9PAA3-F1
#
_entry.id   AF-A0AAD9PAA3-F1
#
_cell.length_a   1.000
_cell.length_b   1.000
_cell.length_c   1.000
_cell.angle_alpha   90.00
_cell.angle_beta   90.00
_cell.angle_gamma   90.00
#
_symmetry.space_group_name_H-M   'P 1'
#
loop_
_entity.id
_entity.type
_entity.pdbx_description
1 polymer ?
#
loop_
_entity_poly.entity_id
_entity_poly.type
_entity_poly.pdbx_seq_one_letter_code
_entity_poly.pdbx_strand_id
1 'polypeptide(L)'
;MAGSSLLCIVLVFCCVALGTACGPHGTPGKPPNGKPDPVSFFQRIISHIATDFINSKKWKGNETALFVAQVFEMAGVTVPNTNWFCWCPIGVDEWGKANSTYLTCGWCWVKTTCPRMGDVAGNGKIAAIVGEKNTTIYPSSSGVVVKNKVAFQPGSSKDFIFWTYVC
;
A
#
# COMPACT_ATOMS: atom_id res chain seq x y z
N MET A 1 -41.54 13.64 -24.82
CA MET A 1 -40.68 12.61 -24.24
C MET A 1 -39.36 12.64 -24.98
N ALA A 2 -38.40 13.44 -24.50
CA ALA A 2 -37.08 13.54 -25.10
C ALA A 2 -36.10 12.83 -24.17
N GLY A 3 -35.59 11.69 -24.61
CA GLY A 3 -34.58 10.91 -23.89
C GLY A 3 -33.21 11.52 -24.11
N SER A 4 -32.64 12.10 -23.05
CA SER A 4 -31.24 12.53 -23.03
C SER A 4 -30.37 11.33 -22.67
N SER A 5 -29.81 10.65 -23.68
CA SER A 5 -28.75 9.68 -23.48
C SER A 5 -27.45 10.41 -23.16
N LEU A 6 -27.07 10.38 -21.87
CA LEU A 6 -25.81 10.91 -21.39
C LEU A 6 -24.68 9.95 -21.82
N LEU A 7 -23.96 10.33 -22.87
CA LEU A 7 -22.79 9.63 -23.37
C LEU A 7 -21.60 9.92 -22.42
N CYS A 8 -21.31 9.01 -21.49
CA CYS A 8 -20.10 9.07 -20.67
C CYS A 8 -18.87 8.80 -21.55
N ILE A 9 -18.20 9.87 -21.98
CA ILE A 9 -16.89 9.81 -22.63
C ILE A 9 -15.86 9.52 -21.54
N VAL A 10 -15.44 8.25 -21.43
CA VAL A 10 -14.31 7.85 -20.59
C VAL A 10 -13.02 8.20 -21.34
N LEU A 11 -12.44 9.36 -21.01
CA LEU A 11 -11.09 9.73 -21.46
C LEU A 11 -10.07 8.86 -20.73
N VAL A 12 -9.59 7.81 -21.42
CA VAL A 12 -8.45 7.00 -20.97
C VAL A 12 -7.18 7.79 -21.23
N PHE A 13 -6.79 8.63 -20.26
CA PHE A 13 -5.44 9.21 -20.23
C PHE A 13 -4.47 8.17 -19.69
N CYS A 14 -3.74 7.54 -20.60
CA CYS A 14 -2.62 6.67 -20.27
C CYS A 14 -1.45 7.53 -19.79
N CYS A 15 -1.36 7.79 -18.48
CA CYS A 15 -0.17 8.38 -17.90
C CYS A 15 0.96 7.35 -17.90
N VAL A 16 1.92 7.55 -18.80
CA VAL A 16 3.20 6.84 -18.80
C VAL A 16 3.94 7.26 -17.53
N ALA A 17 3.93 6.40 -16.51
CA ALA A 17 4.77 6.57 -15.34
C ALA A 17 6.24 6.45 -15.78
N LEU A 18 6.95 7.57 -15.85
CA LEU A 18 8.39 7.61 -16.06
C LEU A 18 9.04 6.95 -14.83
N GLY A 19 9.48 5.69 -15.01
CA GLY A 19 10.17 4.94 -13.99
C GLY A 19 11.51 5.59 -13.66
N THR A 20 11.60 6.24 -12.51
CA THR A 20 12.88 6.64 -11.93
C THR A 20 13.54 5.38 -11.38
N ALA A 21 14.75 5.06 -11.87
CA ALA A 21 15.50 3.90 -11.43
C ALA A 21 15.76 3.99 -9.91
N CYS A 22 15.44 2.93 -9.17
CA CYS A 22 15.70 2.89 -7.73
C CYS A 22 17.21 2.90 -7.50
N GLY A 23 17.73 3.95 -6.85
CA GLY A 23 19.13 4.00 -6.46
C GLY A 23 19.46 2.90 -5.44
N PRO A 24 20.69 2.35 -5.45
CA PRO A 24 21.13 1.40 -4.44
C PRO A 24 21.16 2.12 -3.08
N HIS A 25 20.38 1.62 -2.12
CA HIS A 25 20.16 2.24 -0.81
C HIS A 25 19.48 3.62 -0.86
N GLY A 26 18.16 3.60 -1.08
CA GLY A 26 17.30 4.77 -0.91
C GLY A 26 17.20 5.23 0.55
N THR A 27 18.24 5.89 1.07
CA THR A 27 17.95 6.98 2.01
C THR A 27 17.12 8.00 1.24
N PRO A 28 15.93 8.40 1.72
CA PRO A 28 15.13 9.42 1.03
C PRO A 28 16.04 10.62 0.77
N GLY A 29 16.26 10.92 -0.51
CA GLY A 29 17.16 11.99 -0.92
C GLY A 29 16.76 13.25 -0.19
N LYS A 30 17.72 13.87 0.51
CA LYS A 30 17.46 15.09 1.28
C LYS A 30 16.86 16.11 0.31
N PRO A 31 15.61 16.57 0.54
CA PRO A 31 14.99 17.51 -0.38
C PRO A 31 15.88 18.75 -0.46
N PRO A 32 16.08 19.33 -1.67
CA PRO A 32 17.05 20.40 -1.91
C PRO A 32 16.84 21.65 -1.03
N ASN A 33 15.65 21.78 -0.42
CA ASN A 33 15.26 22.93 0.40
C ASN A 33 15.08 22.59 1.89
N GLY A 34 15.48 21.40 2.35
CA GLY A 34 15.34 21.00 3.76
C GLY A 34 13.90 20.80 4.27
N LYS A 35 12.88 21.12 3.46
CA LYS A 35 11.48 20.88 3.77
C LYS A 35 11.18 19.38 3.62
N PRO A 36 10.68 18.67 4.65
CA PRO A 36 10.39 17.25 4.54
C PRO A 36 9.37 17.00 3.42
N ASP A 37 9.63 15.97 2.61
CA ASP A 37 8.72 15.52 1.56
C ASP A 37 7.39 15.08 2.23
N PRO A 38 6.23 15.69 1.90
CA PRO A 38 4.96 15.34 2.53
C PRO A 38 4.59 13.87 2.36
N VAL A 39 4.98 13.23 1.25
CA VAL A 39 4.77 11.79 1.03
C VAL A 39 5.55 10.98 2.06
N SER A 40 6.79 11.42 2.35
CA SER A 40 7.64 10.75 3.35
C SER A 40 7.12 10.88 4.78
N PHE A 41 6.36 11.93 5.09
CA PHE A 41 5.75 12.12 6.41
C PHE A 41 4.57 11.18 6.62
N PHE A 42 3.67 11.10 5.64
CA PHE A 42 2.51 10.20 5.70
C PHE A 42 2.93 8.72 5.78
N GLN A 43 3.92 8.35 4.96
CA GLN A 43 4.57 7.03 4.98
C GLN A 43 5.16 6.65 6.35
N ARG A 44 5.73 7.60 7.10
CA ARG A 44 6.19 7.41 8.48
C ARG A 44 5.04 7.13 9.43
N ILE A 45 3.95 7.88 9.33
CA ILE A 45 2.77 7.70 10.17
C ILE A 45 2.22 6.27 10.01
N ILE A 46 2.01 5.81 8.77
CA ILE A 46 1.49 4.46 8.49
C ILE A 46 2.37 3.39 9.14
N SER A 47 3.69 3.47 8.96
CA SER A 47 4.62 2.49 9.52
C SER A 47 4.65 2.50 11.06
N HIS A 48 4.56 3.68 11.68
CA HIS A 48 4.45 3.80 13.13
C HIS A 48 3.14 3.19 13.64
N ILE A 49 2.00 3.53 13.04
CA ILE A 49 0.70 2.95 13.40
C ILE A 49 0.73 1.43 13.25
N ALA A 50 1.24 0.92 12.13
CA ALA A 50 1.38 -0.52 11.90
C ALA A 50 2.20 -1.20 13.01
N THR A 51 3.32 -0.59 13.37
CA THR A 51 4.22 -1.10 14.42
C THR A 51 3.55 -1.13 15.79
N ASP A 52 2.91 -0.02 16.16
CA ASP A 52 2.22 0.12 17.45
C ASP A 52 1.02 -0.81 17.53
N PHE A 53 0.27 -0.94 16.43
CA PHE A 53 -0.91 -1.77 16.37
C PHE A 53 -0.57 -3.24 16.60
N ILE A 54 0.49 -3.76 15.99
CA ILE A 54 0.94 -5.13 16.28
C ILE A 54 1.55 -5.25 17.68
N ASN A 55 2.41 -4.31 18.10
CA ASN A 55 3.04 -4.36 19.43
C ASN A 55 2.01 -4.32 20.57
N SER A 56 0.88 -3.65 20.36
CA SER A 56 -0.21 -3.55 21.34
C SER A 56 -0.96 -4.87 21.56
N LYS A 57 -0.71 -5.91 20.72
CA LYS A 57 -1.48 -7.17 20.69
C LYS A 57 -2.99 -6.97 20.54
N LYS A 58 -3.44 -5.79 20.10
CA LYS A 58 -4.86 -5.50 19.83
C LYS A 58 -5.38 -6.24 18.60
N TRP A 59 -4.49 -6.49 17.65
CA TRP A 59 -4.83 -7.25 16.46
C TRP A 59 -5.11 -8.73 16.81
N LYS A 60 -6.35 -9.16 16.59
CA LYS A 60 -6.82 -10.54 16.79
C LYS A 60 -7.28 -11.24 15.51
N GLY A 61 -7.15 -10.56 14.36
CA GLY A 61 -7.54 -11.12 13.07
C GLY A 61 -6.50 -12.09 12.52
N ASN A 62 -6.94 -12.98 11.65
CA ASN A 62 -6.10 -13.88 10.87
C ASN A 62 -5.86 -13.38 9.43
N GLU A 63 -6.55 -12.31 9.02
CA GLU A 63 -6.49 -11.80 7.65
C GLU A 63 -5.54 -10.61 7.54
N THR A 64 -4.44 -10.81 6.80
CA THR A 64 -3.43 -9.76 6.61
C THR A 64 -3.95 -8.55 5.82
N ALA A 65 -4.95 -8.73 4.93
CA ALA A 65 -5.60 -7.64 4.22
C ALA A 65 -6.43 -6.73 5.14
N LEU A 66 -7.17 -7.29 6.10
CA LEU A 66 -7.90 -6.52 7.10
C LEU A 66 -6.94 -5.71 7.99
N PHE A 67 -5.77 -6.25 8.30
CA PHE A 67 -4.74 -5.51 9.03
C PHE A 67 -4.28 -4.27 8.26
N VAL A 68 -3.96 -4.41 6.96
CA VAL A 68 -3.60 -3.28 6.10
C VAL A 68 -4.72 -2.25 6.10
N ALA A 69 -5.97 -2.68 5.89
CA ALA A 69 -7.13 -1.80 5.88
C ALA A 69 -7.24 -0.95 7.16
N GLN A 70 -7.19 -1.59 8.32
CA GLN A 70 -7.32 -0.89 9.60
C GLN A 70 -6.18 0.09 9.88
N VAL A 71 -4.94 -0.25 9.51
CA VAL A 71 -3.81 0.68 9.68
C VAL A 71 -3.99 1.93 8.84
N PHE A 72 -4.41 1.79 7.58
CA PHE A 72 -4.65 2.94 6.72
C PHE A 72 -5.84 3.78 7.19
N GLU A 73 -6.90 3.16 7.70
CA GLU A 73 -8.03 3.90 8.28
C GLU A 73 -7.67 4.65 9.57
N MET A 74 -6.83 4.06 10.43
CA MET A 74 -6.27 4.77 11.57
C MET A 74 -5.39 5.96 11.16
N ALA A 75 -4.79 5.90 9.96
CA ALA A 75 -4.08 7.02 9.36
C ALA A 75 -5.01 8.02 8.64
N GLY A 76 -6.33 7.80 8.65
CA GLY A 76 -7.33 8.66 8.01
C GLY A 76 -7.49 8.42 6.50
N VAL A 77 -7.06 7.26 5.99
CA VAL A 77 -7.13 6.90 4.57
C VAL A 77 -8.22 5.88 4.31
N THR A 78 -9.04 6.17 3.30
CA THR A 78 -10.03 5.21 2.79
C THR A 78 -9.34 4.16 1.93
N VAL A 79 -9.47 2.90 2.31
CA VAL A 79 -8.96 1.76 1.55
C VAL A 79 -10.01 1.27 0.56
N PRO A 80 -9.62 0.82 -0.66
CA PRO A 80 -10.56 0.24 -1.60
C PRO A 80 -11.33 -0.94 -0.98
N ASN A 81 -12.61 -1.03 -1.29
CA ASN A 81 -13.50 -2.07 -0.81
C ASN A 81 -14.09 -2.87 -1.97
N THR A 82 -14.44 -4.13 -1.71
CA THR A 82 -15.10 -5.02 -2.68
C THR A 82 -16.61 -4.78 -2.73
N ASN A 83 -17.18 -4.24 -1.66
CA ASN A 83 -18.59 -3.93 -1.52
C ASN A 83 -18.75 -2.54 -0.89
N TRP A 84 -19.64 -1.72 -1.45
CA TRP A 84 -19.92 -0.36 -0.97
C TRP A 84 -20.97 -0.34 0.17
N PHE A 85 -21.79 -1.39 0.30
CA PHE A 85 -22.85 -1.48 1.31
C PHE A 85 -22.38 -2.05 2.65
N CYS A 86 -21.24 -2.74 2.67
CA CYS A 86 -20.66 -3.29 3.88
C CYS A 86 -19.16 -3.02 3.85
N TRP A 87 -18.58 -2.70 5.00
CA TRP A 87 -17.15 -2.48 5.11
C TRP A 87 -16.39 -3.79 4.86
N CYS A 88 -15.98 -3.99 3.61
CA CYS A 88 -15.26 -5.18 3.13
C CYS A 88 -14.04 -4.71 2.32
N PRO A 89 -12.89 -4.44 2.96
CA PRO A 89 -11.70 -4.03 2.23
C PRO A 89 -11.26 -5.11 1.24
N ILE A 90 -10.50 -4.72 0.22
CA ILE A 90 -9.95 -5.66 -0.76
C ILE A 90 -9.08 -6.74 -0.09
N GLY A 91 -9.18 -7.96 -0.61
CA GLY A 91 -8.46 -9.13 -0.10
C GLY A 91 -6.97 -9.14 -0.48
N VAL A 92 -6.25 -10.11 0.07
CA VAL A 92 -4.81 -10.33 -0.20
C VAL A 92 -4.52 -10.64 -1.67
N ASP A 93 -5.50 -11.22 -2.36
CA ASP A 93 -5.50 -11.52 -3.79
C ASP A 93 -5.37 -10.25 -4.63
N GLU A 94 -6.13 -9.21 -4.30
CA GLU A 94 -6.09 -7.94 -5.02
C GLU A 94 -4.81 -7.15 -4.74
N TRP A 95 -4.29 -7.15 -3.50
CA TRP A 95 -3.00 -6.53 -3.19
C TRP A 95 -1.83 -7.16 -3.97
N GLY A 96 -1.90 -8.46 -4.28
CA GLY A 96 -0.89 -9.17 -5.08
C GLY A 96 -1.09 -9.13 -6.58
N LYS A 97 -2.13 -8.46 -7.07
CA LYS A 97 -2.49 -8.45 -8.50
C LYS A 97 -1.99 -7.17 -9.15
N ALA A 98 -0.99 -7.29 -10.01
CA ALA A 98 -0.37 -6.14 -10.69
C ALA A 98 -1.33 -5.24 -11.49
N ASN A 99 -2.49 -5.78 -11.87
CA ASN A 99 -3.57 -5.12 -12.61
C ASN A 99 -4.89 -5.16 -11.80
N SER A 100 -4.82 -4.98 -10.48
CA SER A 100 -6.00 -4.91 -9.62
C SER A 100 -6.89 -3.75 -10.03
N THR A 101 -8.12 -4.03 -10.45
CA THR A 101 -9.08 -2.98 -10.85
C THR A 101 -9.44 -2.07 -9.68
N TYR A 102 -9.40 -2.57 -8.43
CA TYR A 102 -9.67 -1.75 -7.25
C TYR A 102 -8.56 -0.74 -6.97
N LEU A 103 -7.30 -1.13 -7.18
CA LEU A 103 -6.15 -0.26 -6.94
C LEU A 103 -5.86 0.64 -8.14
N THR A 104 -6.07 0.18 -9.38
CA THR A 104 -5.82 0.98 -10.58
C THR A 104 -6.98 1.88 -11.00
N CYS A 105 -8.21 1.61 -10.56
CA CYS A 105 -9.34 2.51 -10.80
C CYS A 105 -9.29 3.76 -9.89
N GLY A 106 -8.59 3.66 -8.75
CA GLY A 106 -8.34 4.78 -7.86
C GLY A 106 -7.06 5.53 -8.22
N TRP A 107 -7.16 6.85 -8.34
CA TRP A 107 -6.00 7.76 -8.46
C TRP A 107 -5.07 7.82 -7.24
N CYS A 108 -5.50 7.28 -6.10
CA CYS A 108 -4.74 7.35 -4.85
C CYS A 108 -3.75 6.20 -4.65
N TRP A 109 -3.79 5.15 -5.48
CA TRP A 109 -2.89 4.00 -5.36
C TRP A 109 -2.09 3.82 -6.63
N VAL A 110 -0.76 3.83 -6.50
CA VAL A 110 0.16 3.72 -7.63
C VAL A 110 1.06 2.52 -7.40
N LYS A 111 1.13 1.64 -8.40
CA LYS A 111 2.10 0.53 -8.38
C LYS A 111 3.52 1.10 -8.44
N THR A 112 4.38 0.66 -7.52
CA THR A 112 5.77 1.12 -7.44
C THR A 112 6.75 -0.05 -7.61
N THR A 113 7.90 0.21 -8.23
CA THR A 113 9.05 -0.71 -8.25
C THR A 113 10.11 -0.33 -7.21
N CYS A 114 9.94 0.83 -6.58
CA CYS A 114 10.83 1.37 -5.54
C CYS A 114 10.03 1.50 -4.24
N PRO A 115 9.71 0.38 -3.57
CA PRO A 115 8.97 0.41 -2.32
C PRO A 115 9.68 1.27 -1.28
N ARG A 116 8.87 2.05 -0.56
CA ARG A 116 9.25 2.89 0.57
C ARG A 116 8.49 2.43 1.80
N MET A 117 8.94 2.90 2.95
CA MET A 117 8.19 2.71 4.18
C MET A 117 6.75 3.21 4.02
N GLY A 118 5.78 2.53 4.62
CA GLY A 118 4.35 2.83 4.52
C GLY A 118 3.67 2.28 3.25
N ASP A 119 4.43 1.84 2.25
CA ASP A 119 3.86 1.17 1.08
C ASP A 119 3.27 -0.20 1.46
N VAL A 120 2.33 -0.69 0.65
CA VAL A 120 1.73 -2.01 0.80
C VAL A 120 2.41 -3.00 -0.14
N ALA A 121 2.80 -4.16 0.38
CA ALA A 121 3.33 -5.27 -0.39
C ALA A 121 2.34 -6.44 -0.39
N GLY A 122 1.99 -6.97 -1.55
CA GLY A 122 1.08 -8.10 -1.70
C GLY A 122 1.57 -9.15 -2.69
N ASN A 123 1.31 -10.44 -2.44
CA ASN A 123 1.64 -11.55 -3.36
C ASN A 123 0.47 -12.50 -3.64
N GLY A 124 -0.75 -12.10 -3.27
CA GLY A 124 -1.95 -12.92 -3.42
C GLY A 124 -2.20 -13.88 -2.25
N LYS A 125 -1.25 -14.00 -1.33
CA LYS A 125 -1.38 -14.81 -0.10
C LYS A 125 -1.29 -13.97 1.16
N ILE A 126 -0.42 -12.96 1.15
CA ILE A 126 -0.24 -12.00 2.24
C ILE A 126 -0.31 -10.58 1.71
N ALA A 127 -0.80 -9.67 2.56
CA ALA A 127 -0.64 -8.23 2.41
C ALA A 127 0.13 -7.68 3.62
N ALA A 128 1.13 -6.85 3.40
CA ALA A 128 2.00 -6.33 4.44
C ALA A 128 2.28 -4.85 4.24
N ILE A 129 2.61 -4.16 5.33
CA ILE A 129 3.11 -2.79 5.27
C ILE A 129 4.64 -2.83 5.30
N VAL A 130 5.28 -2.10 4.39
CA VAL A 130 6.72 -1.90 4.38
C VAL A 130 7.09 -1.02 5.58
N GLY A 131 7.83 -1.57 6.54
CA GLY A 131 8.25 -0.88 7.76
C GLY A 131 9.63 -0.24 7.65
N GLU A 132 10.10 0.30 8.78
CA GLU A 132 11.47 0.85 8.89
C GLU A 132 12.53 -0.25 8.70
N LYS A 133 13.72 0.16 8.23
CA LYS A 133 14.92 -0.71 8.16
C LYS A 133 14.69 -2.04 7.43
N ASN A 134 13.90 -2.03 6.35
CA ASN A 134 13.54 -3.22 5.56
C ASN A 134 12.72 -4.26 6.35
N THR A 135 11.92 -3.83 7.32
CA THR A 135 10.95 -4.70 7.99
C THR A 135 9.65 -4.78 7.22
N THR A 136 8.89 -5.85 7.43
CA THR A 136 7.50 -5.91 6.98
C THR A 136 6.61 -6.25 8.13
N ILE A 137 5.47 -5.58 8.13
CA ILE A 137 4.53 -5.60 9.23
C ILE A 137 3.26 -6.26 8.68
N TYR A 138 3.04 -7.50 9.09
CA TYR A 138 1.82 -8.25 8.83
C TYR A 138 1.55 -9.22 9.98
N PRO A 139 0.28 -9.59 10.23
CA PRO A 139 -0.05 -10.60 11.21
C PRO A 139 0.28 -11.99 10.67
N SER A 140 1.18 -12.70 11.35
CA SER A 140 1.36 -14.15 11.17
C SER A 140 0.29 -14.91 11.95
N SER A 141 -0.06 -16.13 11.52
CA SER A 141 -0.93 -17.06 12.27
C SER A 141 -0.42 -17.35 13.69
N SER A 142 0.87 -17.11 13.96
CA SER A 142 1.48 -17.19 15.29
C SER A 142 1.41 -15.90 16.11
N GLY A 143 0.79 -14.83 15.61
CA GLY A 143 0.79 -13.51 16.25
C GLY A 143 2.17 -12.84 16.33
N VAL A 144 3.18 -13.46 15.69
CA VAL A 144 4.56 -12.97 15.67
C VAL A 144 4.69 -11.92 14.57
N VAL A 145 5.13 -10.72 14.96
CA VAL A 145 5.62 -9.73 14.00
C VAL A 145 6.86 -10.32 13.35
N VAL A 146 6.83 -10.55 12.04
CA VAL A 146 8.03 -10.99 11.31
C VAL A 146 8.95 -9.79 11.12
N LYS A 147 9.60 -9.36 12.21
CA LYS A 147 10.63 -8.32 12.25
C LYS A 147 12.00 -8.93 11.90
N ASN A 148 12.14 -9.56 10.73
CA ASN A 148 13.42 -9.70 9.98
C ASN A 148 13.39 -10.87 8.98
N LYS A 149 13.56 -10.54 7.70
CA LYS A 149 14.61 -11.05 6.78
C LYS A 149 14.26 -10.53 5.40
N VAL A 150 14.91 -9.45 4.94
CA VAL A 150 15.25 -9.14 3.53
C VAL A 150 14.13 -9.20 2.47
N ALA A 151 12.88 -9.55 2.79
CA ALA A 151 11.94 -10.13 1.83
C ALA A 151 11.35 -9.12 0.85
N PHE A 152 11.68 -7.85 1.00
CA PHE A 152 11.06 -6.76 0.24
C PHE A 152 12.05 -5.62 -0.06
N GLN A 153 13.36 -5.89 -0.10
CA GLN A 153 14.24 -4.91 -0.76
C GLN A 153 13.82 -4.82 -2.24
N PRO A 154 13.85 -3.61 -2.86
CA PRO A 154 13.66 -3.47 -4.29
C PRO A 154 14.55 -4.47 -5.04
N GLY A 155 13.94 -5.41 -5.77
CA GLY A 155 14.64 -6.48 -6.51
C GLY A 155 14.82 -7.83 -5.81
N SER A 156 14.46 -7.97 -4.53
CA SER A 156 14.68 -9.23 -3.77
C SER A 156 13.46 -10.16 -3.67
N SER A 157 12.26 -9.68 -3.99
CA SER A 157 11.10 -10.55 -4.19
C SER A 157 10.46 -10.29 -5.55
N LYS A 158 10.59 -11.28 -6.44
CA LYS A 158 9.85 -11.33 -7.71
C LYS A 158 8.35 -11.59 -7.48
N ASP A 159 7.96 -11.98 -6.27
CA ASP A 159 6.62 -12.46 -5.96
C ASP A 159 5.73 -11.36 -5.35
N PHE A 160 6.29 -10.20 -4.98
CA PHE A 160 5.53 -9.09 -4.41
C PHE A 160 5.26 -7.97 -5.41
N ILE A 161 4.02 -7.50 -5.39
CA ILE A 161 3.59 -6.24 -5.98
C ILE A 161 3.54 -5.20 -4.88
N PHE A 162 4.04 -4.01 -5.17
CA PHE A 162 4.08 -2.90 -4.22
C PHE A 162 3.16 -1.77 -4.67
N TRP A 163 2.47 -1.19 -3.71
CA TRP A 163 1.51 -0.10 -3.90
C TRP A 163 1.83 1.06 -2.96
N THR A 164 1.98 2.25 -3.53
CA THR A 164 2.16 3.50 -2.81
C THR A 164 0.85 4.25 -2.80
N TYR A 165 0.45 4.72 -1.62
CA TYR A 165 -0.63 5.68 -1.49
C TYR A 165 -0.10 7.09 -1.76
N VAL A 166 -0.73 7.83 -2.67
CA VAL A 166 -0.26 9.14 -3.18
C VAL A 166 -1.25 10.30 -2.98
N CYS A 167 -2.42 9.99 -2.43
CA CYS A 167 -3.30 10.97 -1.81
C CYS A 167 -2.91 11.09 -0.31
#